data_AF-A0A1J3CPU4-F1
#
_entry.id   AF-A0A1J3CPU4-F1
#
_cell.length_a   1.000
_cell.length_b   1.000
_cell.length_c   1.000
_cell.angle_alpha   90.00
_cell.angle_beta   90.00
_cell.angle_gamma   90.00
#
_symmetry.space_group_name_H-M   'P 1'
#
loop_
_entity.id
_entity.type
_entity.pdbx_description
1 polymer ?
#
loop_
_entity_poly.entity_id
_entity_poly.type
_entity_poly.pdbx_seq_one_letter_code
_entity_poly.pdbx_strand_id
1 'polypeptide(L)'
;GDVSDSIGRPTDNGQIGIIDPDCRLIGLHLYDGLFKVIPFDNKGQLKEAFNLRLEELQVLDIKFLYGCAKPTIAVLYQDNKDARHLKTYEISLKDKQDVVEGP
;
A
#
# COMPACT_ATOMS: atom_id res chain seq x y z
N GLY A 1 13.97 7.65 10.33
CA GLY A 1 12.77 7.04 10.93
C GLY A 1 12.84 5.57 10.66
N ASP A 2 12.66 4.76 11.68
CA ASP A 2 12.52 3.31 11.53
C ASP A 2 11.09 3.00 11.08
N VAL A 3 10.96 2.14 10.07
CA VAL A 3 9.68 1.70 9.51
C VAL A 3 9.43 0.21 9.70
N SER A 4 10.31 -0.48 10.43
CA SER A 4 10.13 -1.87 10.79
C SER A 4 8.90 -2.04 11.69
N ASP A 5 8.18 -3.14 11.49
CA ASP A 5 7.15 -3.58 12.43
C ASP A 5 7.76 -4.70 13.31
N SER A 6 7.37 -4.73 14.58
CA SER A 6 7.84 -5.74 15.54
C SER A 6 7.34 -7.16 15.24
N ILE A 7 6.32 -7.26 14.39
CA ILE A 7 5.62 -8.50 14.02
C ILE A 7 5.29 -8.45 12.53
N GLY A 8 5.55 -9.53 11.80
CA GLY A 8 5.17 -9.67 10.39
C GLY A 8 6.09 -10.64 9.64
N ARG A 9 5.55 -11.36 8.66
CA ARG A 9 6.36 -12.16 7.73
C ARG A 9 6.87 -11.23 6.62
N PRO A 10 8.20 -11.05 6.44
CA PRO A 10 8.74 -10.26 5.33
C PRO A 10 8.26 -10.81 3.98
N THR A 11 8.08 -9.92 3.01
CA THR A 11 7.62 -10.33 1.67
C THR A 11 8.65 -11.20 0.96
N ASP A 12 8.19 -12.30 0.36
CA ASP A 12 9.07 -13.23 -0.38
C ASP A 12 9.54 -12.60 -1.72
N ASN A 13 8.72 -11.73 -2.34
CA ASN A 13 9.01 -11.08 -3.63
C ASN A 13 9.81 -9.77 -3.49
N GLY A 14 10.38 -9.51 -2.31
CA GLY A 14 11.11 -8.29 -2.03
C GLY A 14 10.22 -7.13 -1.59
N GLN A 15 10.85 -6.12 -0.99
CA GLN A 15 10.17 -4.97 -0.43
C GLN A 15 9.86 -3.94 -1.52
N ILE A 16 8.67 -3.36 -1.48
CA ILE A 16 8.23 -2.34 -2.44
C ILE A 16 8.05 -1.02 -1.72
N GLY A 17 8.63 0.05 -2.25
CA GLY A 17 8.39 1.42 -1.82
C GLY A 17 7.94 2.28 -3.01
N ILE A 18 6.76 2.90 -2.90
CA ILE A 18 6.13 3.69 -3.95
C ILE A 18 5.58 5.00 -3.37
N ILE A 19 5.55 6.03 -4.21
CA ILE A 19 5.07 7.37 -3.83
C ILE A 19 3.86 7.70 -4.70
N ASP A 20 2.81 8.24 -4.07
CA ASP A 20 1.65 8.74 -4.79
C ASP A 20 2.06 9.88 -5.76
N PRO A 21 1.60 9.87 -7.03
CA PRO A 21 1.99 10.86 -8.04
C PRO A 21 1.76 12.31 -7.62
N ASP A 22 0.73 12.56 -6.82
CA ASP A 22 0.37 13.88 -6.32
C ASP A 22 1.06 14.19 -4.97
N CYS A 23 2.04 13.38 -4.57
CA CYS A 23 2.81 13.52 -3.34
C CYS A 23 1.94 13.59 -2.07
N ARG A 24 0.82 12.83 -2.04
CA ARG A 24 -0.10 12.80 -0.88
C ARG A 24 0.36 11.83 0.20
N LEU A 25 1.04 10.74 -0.17
CA LEU A 25 1.58 9.74 0.75
C LEU A 25 2.67 8.87 0.11
N ILE A 26 3.42 8.15 0.96
CA ILE A 26 4.31 7.06 0.62
C ILE A 26 3.63 5.74 1.01
N GLY A 27 3.67 4.75 0.12
CA GLY A 27 3.22 3.39 0.37
C GLY A 27 4.40 2.41 0.41
N LEU A 28 4.44 1.56 1.42
CA LEU A 28 5.48 0.55 1.61
C LEU A 28 4.82 -0.83 1.80
N HIS A 29 5.26 -1.81 1.02
CA HIS A 29 4.92 -3.22 1.22
C HIS A 29 6.17 -3.96 1.70
N LEU A 30 6.27 -4.12 3.02
CA LEU A 30 7.42 -4.72 3.71
C LEU A 30 7.12 -6.13 4.25
N TYR A 31 5.84 -6.39 4.54
CA TYR A 31 5.36 -7.64 5.14
C TYR A 31 4.08 -8.11 4.43
N ASP A 32 3.89 -9.43 4.35
CA ASP A 32 2.71 -10.03 3.73
C ASP A 32 1.42 -9.56 4.42
N GLY A 33 0.40 -9.26 3.62
CA GLY A 33 -0.90 -8.79 4.10
C GLY A 33 -0.90 -7.39 4.72
N LEU A 34 0.22 -6.66 4.69
CA LEU A 34 0.32 -5.29 5.21
C LEU A 34 0.82 -4.31 4.14
N PHE A 35 0.13 -3.18 4.05
CA PHE A 35 0.54 -2.02 3.28
C PHE A 35 0.70 -0.82 4.21
N LYS A 36 1.94 -0.43 4.48
CA LYS A 36 2.28 0.68 5.37
C LYS A 36 2.18 1.99 4.62
N VAL A 37 1.43 2.94 5.17
CA VAL A 37 1.17 4.25 4.60
C VAL A 37 1.83 5.32 5.46
N ILE A 38 2.58 6.22 4.83
CA ILE A 38 3.19 7.39 5.46
C ILE A 38 2.66 8.64 4.76
N PRO A 39 1.66 9.34 5.33
CA PRO A 39 1.08 10.52 4.70
C PRO A 39 2.01 11.73 4.75
N PHE A 40 1.88 12.63 3.78
CA PHE A 40 2.44 13.97 3.89
C PHE A 40 1.46 14.92 4.60
N ASP A 41 2.00 15.96 5.24
CA ASP A 41 1.25 17.12 5.68
C ASP A 41 1.22 18.22 4.61
N ASN A 42 0.50 19.31 4.90
CA ASN A 42 0.34 20.43 3.97
C ASN A 42 1.65 21.23 3.76
N LYS A 43 2.72 20.89 4.49
CA LYS A 43 4.06 21.47 4.38
C LYS A 43 5.07 20.47 3.79
N GLY A 44 4.62 19.29 3.35
CA GLY A 44 5.47 18.23 2.81
C GLY A 44 6.24 17.43 3.86
N GLN A 45 5.88 17.55 5.15
CA GLN A 45 6.48 16.75 6.22
C GLN A 45 5.77 15.41 6.37
N LEU A 46 6.51 14.37 6.76
CA LEU A 46 5.95 13.04 7.01
C LEU A 46 5.14 13.04 8.31
N LYS A 47 3.92 12.49 8.23
CA LYS A 47 3.07 12.21 9.39
C LYS A 47 3.32 10.81 9.93
N GLU A 48 2.68 10.52 11.07
CA GLU A 48 2.63 9.18 11.65
C GLU A 48 2.15 8.13 10.63
N ALA A 49 2.94 7.07 10.51
CA ALA A 49 2.64 5.95 9.64
C ALA A 49 1.53 5.06 10.22
N PHE A 50 0.79 4.39 9.35
CA PHE A 50 -0.19 3.38 9.75
C PHE A 50 -0.18 2.21 8.76
N ASN A 51 -0.65 1.05 9.21
CA ASN A 51 -0.70 -0.14 8.38
C ASN A 51 -2.15 -0.38 7.93
N LEU A 52 -2.32 -0.59 6.63
CA LEU A 52 -3.56 -1.08 6.02
C LEU A 52 -3.43 -2.58 5.79
N ARG A 53 -4.53 -3.30 5.99
CA ARG A 53 -4.58 -4.74 5.73
C ARG A 53 -4.86 -4.99 4.26
N LEU A 54 -4.06 -5.86 3.65
CA LEU A 54 -4.32 -6.42 2.32
C LEU A 54 -4.82 -7.86 2.49
N GLU A 55 -5.85 -8.21 1.73
CA GLU A 55 -6.36 -9.59 1.70
C GLU A 55 -5.44 -10.49 0.85
N GLU A 56 -4.75 -9.90 -0.13
CA GLU A 56 -3.84 -10.58 -1.03
C GLU A 56 -2.48 -10.85 -0.36
N LEU A 57 -2.19 -12.12 -0.08
CA LEU A 57 -0.95 -12.51 0.62
C LEU A 57 0.27 -12.61 -0.31
N GLN A 58 0.09 -13.00 -1.58
CA GLN A 58 1.19 -13.12 -2.55
C GLN A 58 1.19 -11.96 -3.54
N VAL A 59 1.59 -10.80 -3.06
CA VAL A 59 1.76 -9.61 -3.91
C VAL A 59 3.03 -9.75 -4.76
N LEU A 60 2.90 -9.45 -6.06
CA LEU A 60 4.00 -9.45 -7.03
C LEU A 60 4.50 -8.03 -7.30
N ASP A 61 3.60 -7.06 -7.45
CA ASP A 61 3.95 -5.64 -7.60
C ASP A 61 2.78 -4.74 -7.16
N ILE A 62 3.11 -3.50 -6.77
CA ILE A 62 2.15 -2.45 -6.46
C ILE A 62 2.58 -1.15 -7.15
N LYS A 63 1.63 -0.41 -7.71
CA LYS A 63 1.85 0.94 -8.25
C LYS A 63 0.69 1.87 -7.89
N PHE A 64 1.01 3.15 -7.68
CA PHE A 64 -0.03 4.17 -7.66
C PHE A 64 -0.51 4.47 -9.08
N LEU A 65 -1.82 4.64 -9.21
CA LEU A 65 -2.46 5.09 -10.43
C LEU A 65 -2.41 6.63 -10.52
N TYR A 66 -2.31 7.13 -11.74
CA TYR A 66 -2.26 8.57 -12.03
C TYR A 66 -3.68 9.11 -12.26
N GLY A 67 -3.90 10.39 -11.93
CA GLY A 67 -5.16 11.08 -12.21
C GLY A 67 -6.32 10.67 -11.29
N CYS A 68 -6.06 10.01 -10.16
CA CYS A 68 -7.06 9.60 -9.19
C CYS A 68 -7.30 10.67 -8.12
N ALA A 69 -8.57 11.02 -7.88
CA ALA A 69 -8.96 12.03 -6.89
C ALA A 69 -8.52 11.69 -5.46
N LYS A 70 -8.46 10.39 -5.15
CA LYS A 70 -7.83 9.84 -3.95
C LYS A 70 -6.60 9.02 -4.34
N PRO A 71 -5.63 8.80 -3.44
CA PRO A 71 -4.53 7.88 -3.71
C PRO A 71 -5.09 6.48 -3.97
N THR A 72 -4.79 5.95 -5.16
CA THR A 72 -5.28 4.64 -5.60
C THR A 72 -4.10 3.77 -6.00
N ILE A 73 -4.04 2.55 -5.47
CA ILE A 73 -3.03 1.55 -5.84
C ILE A 73 -3.64 0.48 -6.73
N ALA A 74 -2.85 -0.02 -7.67
CA ALA A 74 -3.09 -1.28 -8.36
C ALA A 74 -2.15 -2.34 -7.78
N VAL A 75 -2.70 -3.48 -7.42
CA VAL A 75 -2.01 -4.62 -6.81
C VAL A 75 -2.06 -5.79 -7.79
N LEU A 76 -0.90 -6.22 -8.24
CA LEU A 76 -0.73 -7.48 -8.97
C LEU A 76 -0.43 -8.57 -7.94
N TYR A 77 -1.25 -9.61 -7.89
CA TYR A 77 -1.08 -10.71 -6.94
C TYR A 77 -1.33 -12.08 -7.57
N GLN A 78 -0.85 -13.11 -6.91
CA GLN A 78 -1.09 -14.51 -7.25
C GLN A 78 -2.04 -15.14 -6.22
N ASP A 79 -3.07 -15.86 -6.68
CA ASP A 79 -3.98 -16.57 -5.79
C ASP A 79 -3.49 -17.99 -5.46
N ASN A 80 -4.24 -18.69 -4.60
CA ASN A 80 -3.90 -20.06 -4.17
C ASN A 80 -3.98 -21.11 -5.30
N LYS A 81 -4.44 -20.73 -6.50
CA LYS A 81 -4.51 -21.59 -7.69
C LYS A 81 -3.45 -21.19 -8.73
N ASP A 82 -2.45 -20.40 -8.33
CA ASP A 82 -1.40 -19.85 -9.18
C ASP A 82 -1.89 -18.93 -10.31
N ALA A 83 -3.14 -18.45 -10.24
CA ALA A 83 -3.65 -17.47 -11.18
C ALA A 83 -3.25 -16.06 -10.74
N ARG A 84 -2.91 -15.21 -11.72
CA ARG A 84 -2.50 -13.82 -11.48
C ARG A 84 -3.65 -12.87 -11.74
N HIS A 85 -3.84 -11.96 -10.80
CA HIS A 85 -4.97 -11.03 -10.78
C HIS A 85 -4.48 -9.61 -10.53
N LEU A 86 -5.24 -8.64 -11.03
CA LEU A 86 -5.06 -7.23 -10.75
C LEU A 86 -6.27 -6.74 -9.96
N LYS A 87 -6.02 -6.02 -8.86
CA LYS A 87 -7.07 -5.36 -8.07
C LYS A 87 -6.67 -3.95 -7.73
N THR A 88 -7.62 -3.04 -7.69
CA THR A 88 -7.39 -1.63 -7.34
C THR A 88 -7.97 -1.33 -5.96
N TYR A 89 -7.31 -0.43 -5.24
CA TYR A 89 -7.72 0.01 -3.92
C TYR A 89 -7.57 1.52 -3.78
N GLU A 90 -8.59 2.22 -3.29
CA GLU A 90 -8.44 3.59 -2.80
C GLU A 90 -7.99 3.60 -1.34
N ILE A 91 -7.10 4.54 -1.02
CA ILE A 91 -6.57 4.74 0.33
C ILE A 91 -7.26 5.95 0.97
N SER A 92 -7.98 5.71 2.08
CA SER A 92 -8.51 6.79 2.93
C SER A 92 -7.45 7.24 3.93
N LEU A 93 -7.04 8.52 3.85
CA LEU A 93 -6.19 9.12 4.88
C LEU A 93 -6.94 9.47 6.17
N LYS A 94 -8.28 9.42 6.14
CA LYS A 94 -9.14 9.67 7.31
C LYS A 94 -9.41 8.36 8.05
N ASP A 95 -9.73 7.30 7.31
CA ASP A 95 -10.08 5.98 7.83
C ASP A 95 -8.86 5.07 7.75
N LYS A 96 -8.00 5.16 8.77
CA LYS A 96 -6.67 4.53 8.80
C LYS A 96 -6.65 3.01 8.99
N GLN A 97 -7.80 2.33 8.87
CA GLN A 97 -7.90 0.90 9.17
C GLN A 97 -8.00 0.02 7.91
N ASP A 98 -8.73 0.47 6.89
CA ASP A 98 -9.04 -0.37 5.73
C ASP A 98 -8.86 0.36 4.40
N VAL A 99 -8.45 -0.39 3.38
CA VAL A 99 -8.56 0.02 1.98
C VAL A 99 -9.97 -0.25 1.46
N VAL A 100 -10.44 0.55 0.50
CA VAL A 100 -11.71 0.32 -0.19
C VAL A 100 -11.47 -0.02 -1.65
N GLU A 101 -12.35 -0.81 -2.26
CA GLU A 101 -12.22 -1.19 -3.67
C GLU A 101 -12.15 0.05 -4.57
N GLY A 102 -11.16 0.05 -5.48
CA GLY A 102 -10.89 1.13 -6.41
C GLY A 102 -11.70 1.04 -7.71
N PRO A 103 -11.62 2.09 -8.55
CA PRO A 103 -12.17 2.07 -9.90
C PRO A 103 -11.49 1.06 -10.83
#